data_AF-A0A4Y7I9H3-F1
#
_entry.id   AF-A0A4Y7I9H3-F1
#
_cell.length_a   1.000
_cell.length_b   1.000
_cell.length_c   1.000
_cell.angle_alpha   90.00
_cell.angle_beta   90.00
_cell.angle_gamma   90.00
#
_symmetry.space_group_name_H-M   'P 1'
#
loop_
_entity.id
_entity.type
_entity.pdbx_description
1 polymer ?
#
loop_
_entity_poly.entity_id
_entity_poly.type
_entity_poly.pdbx_seq_one_letter_code
_entity_poly.pdbx_strand_id
1 'polypeptide(L)'
;MLHVHQIIASQSRTNRDNIKKAVASSRDTRLKRNYSEESDQSKQVGKKMGIEKELLRAGNGPKPVAGQTVTVHCTGFGKNRDMSAKFWSTKDPGQTPFTFKIGHGLVIKGWDEGVMGMQVGEVARLQCTPDYAYGASGFPAWGIEANSPLIFEIEVLSVK
;
A
#
# COMPACT_ATOMS: atom_id res chain seq x y z
N MET A 1 25.72 52.54 -28.74
CA MET A 1 25.64 51.06 -28.83
C MET A 1 24.16 50.71 -29.05
N LEU A 2 23.63 50.67 -30.27
CA LEU A 2 23.65 49.55 -31.25
C LEU A 2 23.19 48.23 -30.58
N HIS A 3 22.08 47.55 -30.89
CA HIS A 3 21.08 47.55 -31.97
C HIS A 3 19.71 47.06 -31.41
N VAL A 4 18.52 47.63 -31.67
CA VAL A 4 17.60 47.62 -32.85
C VAL A 4 17.02 46.27 -33.31
N HIS A 5 15.71 46.34 -33.62
CA HIS A 5 14.85 45.51 -34.47
C HIS A 5 14.16 44.28 -33.85
N GLN A 6 12.84 44.35 -33.60
CA GLN A 6 11.69 44.45 -34.52
C GLN A 6 11.31 43.10 -35.16
N ILE A 7 10.08 42.63 -34.90
CA ILE A 7 8.90 42.60 -35.81
C ILE A 7 9.25 41.75 -37.07
N ILE A 8 8.53 40.70 -37.46
CA ILE A 8 7.25 40.74 -38.19
C ILE A 8 6.81 39.29 -38.46
N ALA A 9 5.51 39.07 -38.20
CA ALA A 9 4.54 38.26 -38.91
C ALA A 9 4.93 36.99 -39.68
N SER A 10 3.99 36.05 -39.62
CA SER A 10 3.27 35.46 -40.77
C SER A 10 3.14 33.95 -40.57
N GLN A 11 1.94 33.54 -40.17
CA GLN A 11 1.03 32.86 -41.08
C GLN A 11 1.56 31.50 -41.55
N SER A 12 1.34 30.51 -40.68
CA SER A 12 0.66 29.26 -41.02
C SER A 12 0.29 29.05 -42.51
N ARG A 13 1.21 28.53 -43.33
CA ARG A 13 0.89 27.89 -44.62
C ARG A 13 2.06 27.15 -45.29
N THR A 14 2.77 26.27 -44.58
CA THR A 14 3.61 25.27 -45.27
C THR A 14 3.68 23.95 -44.53
N ASN A 15 2.53 23.47 -44.07
CA ASN A 15 2.34 22.09 -43.65
C ASN A 15 1.98 21.26 -44.89
N ARG A 16 2.94 20.56 -45.52
CA ARG A 16 2.75 19.20 -46.06
C ARG A 16 3.94 18.52 -46.73
N ASP A 17 4.93 19.23 -47.27
CA ASP A 17 5.79 18.59 -48.30
C ASP A 17 7.21 18.17 -47.91
N ASN A 18 7.66 18.33 -46.66
CA ASN A 18 9.02 17.94 -46.26
C ASN A 18 9.11 16.74 -45.30
N ILE A 19 7.98 16.09 -45.00
CA ILE A 19 8.00 14.73 -44.44
C ILE A 19 8.46 13.82 -45.60
N LYS A 20 9.62 13.13 -45.45
CA LYS A 20 10.12 11.97 -46.24
C LYS A 20 11.45 12.09 -47.03
N LYS A 21 12.25 13.16 -46.92
CA LYS A 21 13.58 13.18 -47.56
C LYS A 21 14.72 13.70 -46.68
N ALA A 22 14.93 13.04 -45.54
CA ALA A 22 16.23 13.02 -44.85
C ALA A 22 16.25 11.90 -43.79
N VAL A 23 15.99 10.66 -44.20
CA VAL A 23 16.45 9.49 -43.44
C VAL A 23 17.83 9.14 -43.98
N ALA A 24 18.88 9.67 -43.33
CA ALA A 24 20.21 9.06 -43.21
C ALA A 24 21.19 10.12 -42.68
N SER A 25 21.98 9.70 -41.68
CA SER A 25 23.19 10.36 -41.18
C SER A 25 23.04 11.31 -39.98
N SER A 26 23.66 10.88 -38.88
CA SER A 26 24.27 11.69 -37.82
C SER A 26 23.44 12.13 -36.61
N ARG A 27 23.40 11.23 -35.61
CA ARG A 27 23.58 11.44 -34.16
C ARG A 27 23.43 12.89 -33.63
N ASP A 28 22.30 13.21 -32.98
CA ASP A 28 22.31 14.11 -31.79
C ASP A 28 20.95 14.10 -31.02
N THR A 29 20.93 13.38 -29.91
CA THR A 29 20.38 13.74 -28.58
C THR A 29 19.18 14.71 -28.43
N ARG A 30 18.16 14.66 -29.30
CA ARG A 30 16.91 15.45 -29.16
C ARG A 30 15.65 14.64 -28.87
N LEU A 31 15.75 13.32 -28.64
CA LEU A 31 14.62 12.49 -28.17
C LEU A 31 14.63 12.27 -26.64
N LYS A 32 15.66 12.73 -25.92
CA LYS A 32 15.75 12.67 -24.45
C LYS A 32 15.18 13.90 -23.73
N ARG A 33 14.67 14.90 -24.46
CA ARG A 33 14.25 16.19 -23.87
C ARG A 33 12.75 16.32 -23.61
N ASN A 34 11.95 15.35 -24.05
CA ASN A 34 10.51 15.34 -23.77
C ASN A 34 10.14 14.28 -22.72
N TYR A 35 11.11 13.85 -21.90
CA TYR A 35 10.94 12.84 -20.85
C TYR A 35 11.31 13.38 -19.45
N SER A 36 11.35 14.71 -19.28
CA SER A 36 11.82 15.32 -18.03
C SER A 36 11.14 16.65 -17.73
N GLU A 37 9.82 16.71 -17.90
CA GLU A 37 8.99 17.80 -17.36
C GLU A 37 7.80 17.21 -16.58
N GLU A 38 8.04 16.08 -15.89
CA GLU A 38 7.33 15.74 -14.65
C GLU A 38 7.85 16.65 -13.54
N SER A 39 7.41 17.89 -13.52
CA SER A 39 7.63 18.78 -12.38
C SER A 39 6.45 19.71 -12.21
N ASP A 40 5.28 19.13 -11.97
CA ASP A 40 4.17 19.85 -11.36
C ASP A 40 3.36 18.91 -10.46
N GLN A 41 4.07 18.34 -9.47
CA GLN A 41 3.53 17.48 -8.44
C GLN A 41 2.77 18.32 -7.40
N SER A 42 1.62 18.84 -7.82
CA SER A 42 0.65 19.51 -6.96
C SER A 42 -0.03 18.47 -6.05
N LYS A 43 0.55 18.31 -4.85
CA LYS A 43 -0.12 18.02 -3.56
C LYS A 43 -1.52 17.38 -3.61
N GLN A 44 -1.56 16.09 -3.91
CA GLN A 44 -2.49 15.15 -3.28
C GLN A 44 -1.77 13.80 -3.21
N VAL A 45 -1.06 13.56 -2.10
CA VAL A 45 -0.67 12.19 -1.75
C VAL A 45 -1.96 11.47 -1.43
N GLY A 46 -2.52 10.76 -2.42
CA GLY A 46 -3.56 9.77 -2.16
C GLY A 46 -2.99 8.82 -1.12
N LYS A 47 -3.50 8.91 0.12
CA LYS A 47 -3.11 8.02 1.21
C LYS A 47 -3.33 6.59 0.69
N LYS A 48 -2.25 5.83 0.48
CA LYS A 48 -2.33 4.45 -0.01
C LYS A 48 -3.08 3.64 1.05
N MET A 49 -4.36 3.41 0.80
CA MET A 49 -5.21 2.60 1.66
C MET A 49 -4.89 1.12 1.42
N GLY A 50 -4.86 0.31 2.48
CA GLY A 50 -4.51 -1.09 2.36
C GLY A 50 -3.80 -1.67 3.58
N ILE A 51 -3.10 -2.75 3.28
CA ILE A 51 -2.24 -3.49 4.22
C ILE A 51 -0.84 -3.49 3.65
N GLU A 52 0.14 -3.23 4.51
CA GLU A 52 1.53 -3.52 4.25
C GLU A 52 1.94 -4.73 5.08
N LYS A 53 2.47 -5.77 4.43
CA LYS A 53 2.94 -6.99 5.08
C LYS A 53 4.46 -6.99 5.11
N GLU A 54 5.02 -7.09 6.30
CA GLU A 54 6.43 -7.36 6.55
C GLU A 54 6.58 -8.81 7.04
N LEU A 55 7.34 -9.63 6.32
CA LEU A 55 7.61 -11.00 6.71
C LEU A 55 8.68 -11.02 7.82
N LEU A 56 8.33 -11.52 9.01
CA LEU A 56 9.26 -11.66 10.14
C LEU A 56 9.87 -13.07 10.21
N ARG A 57 9.08 -14.09 9.87
CA ARG A 57 9.53 -15.49 9.79
C ARG A 57 8.71 -16.24 8.75
N ALA A 58 9.38 -16.92 7.83
CA ALA A 58 8.71 -17.75 6.84
C ALA A 58 7.99 -18.95 7.49
N GLY A 59 6.77 -19.23 7.00
CA GLY A 59 6.09 -20.49 7.24
C GLY A 59 6.45 -21.53 6.19
N ASN A 60 6.18 -22.79 6.48
CA ASN A 60 6.40 -23.92 5.58
C ASN A 60 5.14 -24.79 5.38
N GLY A 61 4.03 -24.41 6.02
CA GLY A 61 2.77 -25.13 5.89
C GLY A 61 1.89 -24.58 4.78
N PRO A 62 0.67 -25.14 4.60
CA PRO A 62 -0.24 -24.73 3.55
C PRO A 62 -0.65 -23.27 3.69
N LYS A 63 -0.92 -22.64 2.54
CA LYS A 63 -1.51 -21.29 2.46
C LYS A 63 -3.02 -21.38 2.78
N PRO A 64 -3.56 -20.52 3.66
CA PRO A 64 -5.00 -20.48 3.90
C PRO A 64 -5.80 -20.14 2.66
N VAL A 65 -6.96 -20.78 2.50
CA VAL A 65 -7.92 -20.54 1.42
C VAL A 65 -9.22 -19.96 2.02
N ALA A 66 -9.87 -19.08 1.28
CA ALA A 66 -11.16 -18.51 1.67
C ALA A 66 -12.16 -19.60 2.06
N GLY A 67 -12.84 -19.41 3.19
CA GLY A 67 -13.79 -20.35 3.76
C GLY A 67 -13.20 -21.33 4.77
N GLN A 68 -11.87 -21.45 4.86
CA GLN A 68 -11.22 -22.27 5.90
C GLN A 68 -11.26 -21.58 7.27
N THR A 69 -11.12 -22.40 8.31
CA THR A 69 -10.93 -21.94 9.67
C THR A 69 -9.43 -21.79 9.94
N VAL A 70 -9.00 -20.59 10.32
CA VAL A 70 -7.60 -20.28 10.62
C VAL A 70 -7.48 -19.98 12.11
N THR A 71 -6.45 -20.56 12.74
CA THR A 71 -6.08 -20.26 14.12
C THR A 71 -4.75 -19.53 14.14
N VAL A 72 -4.69 -18.39 14.83
CA VAL A 72 -3.52 -17.51 14.89
C VAL A 72 -3.14 -17.16 16.33
N HIS A 73 -1.85 -16.93 16.55
CA HIS A 73 -1.41 -16.01 17.57
C HIS A 73 -1.35 -14.59 16.99
N CYS A 74 -1.76 -13.60 17.77
CA CYS A 74 -1.69 -12.21 17.39
C CYS A 74 -1.31 -11.32 18.58
N THR A 75 -0.56 -10.26 18.32
CA THR A 75 -0.41 -9.08 19.17
C THR A 75 -0.75 -7.83 18.36
N GLY A 76 -1.63 -6.98 18.90
CA GLY A 76 -2.06 -5.73 18.27
C GLY A 76 -1.48 -4.50 18.96
N PHE A 77 -1.05 -3.52 18.17
CA PHE A 77 -0.47 -2.25 18.58
C PHE A 77 -1.16 -1.05 17.92
N GLY A 78 -1.09 0.12 18.55
CA GLY A 78 -1.82 1.33 18.13
C GLY A 78 -2.73 1.92 19.21
N LYS A 79 -2.57 1.51 20.47
CA LYS A 79 -3.39 2.00 21.58
C LYS A 79 -3.23 3.52 21.73
N ASN A 80 -4.32 4.26 21.84
CA ASN A 80 -4.32 5.71 22.02
C ASN A 80 -3.46 6.45 20.97
N ARG A 81 -3.49 5.98 19.71
CA ARG A 81 -2.69 6.48 18.57
C ARG A 81 -1.17 6.29 18.70
N ASP A 82 -0.71 5.51 19.68
CA ASP A 82 0.69 5.11 19.78
C ASP A 82 0.88 3.74 19.12
N MET A 83 1.57 3.72 17.98
CA MET A 83 1.84 2.51 17.19
C MET A 83 2.77 1.51 17.88
N SER A 84 3.46 1.91 18.95
CA SER A 84 4.28 1.02 19.78
C SER A 84 3.50 0.46 20.98
N ALA A 85 2.38 1.10 21.34
CA ALA A 85 1.58 0.71 22.49
C ALA A 85 0.67 -0.48 22.14
N LYS A 86 0.90 -1.60 22.83
CA LYS A 86 0.06 -2.81 22.75
C LYS A 86 -1.34 -2.55 23.31
N PHE A 87 -2.38 -2.92 22.58
CA PHE A 87 -3.76 -2.93 23.09
C PHE A 87 -4.29 -4.32 23.44
N TRP A 88 -3.79 -5.37 22.78
CA TRP A 88 -4.25 -6.75 22.99
C TRP A 88 -3.21 -7.77 22.49
N SER A 89 -3.13 -8.94 23.14
CA SER A 89 -2.40 -10.11 22.63
C SER A 89 -3.04 -11.42 23.04
N THR A 90 -3.08 -12.38 22.12
CA THR A 90 -3.42 -13.79 22.40
C THR A 90 -2.37 -14.51 23.27
N LYS A 91 -1.20 -13.91 23.48
CA LYS A 91 -0.13 -14.45 24.33
C LYS A 91 -0.18 -13.91 25.76
N ASP A 92 -1.11 -13.00 26.05
CA ASP A 92 -1.31 -12.49 27.41
C ASP A 92 -1.95 -13.56 28.33
N PRO A 93 -1.71 -13.51 29.65
CA PRO A 93 -2.25 -14.51 30.58
C PRO A 93 -3.78 -14.66 30.49
N GLY A 94 -4.25 -15.90 30.39
CA GLY A 94 -5.67 -16.22 30.27
C GLY A 94 -6.27 -16.06 28.87
N GLN A 95 -5.48 -15.64 27.88
CA GLN A 95 -5.89 -15.60 26.48
C GLN A 95 -5.53 -16.92 25.78
N THR A 96 -6.21 -17.19 24.67
CA THR A 96 -5.98 -18.37 23.82
C THR A 96 -5.79 -17.92 22.36
N PRO A 97 -5.22 -18.78 21.49
CA PRO A 97 -5.15 -18.48 20.07
C PRO A 97 -6.52 -18.11 19.48
N PHE A 98 -6.53 -17.10 18.63
CA PHE A 98 -7.78 -16.62 18.02
C PHE A 98 -8.11 -17.46 16.78
N THR A 99 -9.34 -17.92 16.69
CA THR A 99 -9.82 -18.76 15.58
C THR A 99 -10.97 -18.08 14.86
N PHE A 100 -10.89 -18.01 13.54
CA PHE A 100 -11.90 -17.38 12.71
C PHE A 100 -11.98 -18.02 11.32
N LYS A 101 -13.09 -17.79 10.62
CA LYS A 101 -13.26 -18.21 9.23
C LYS A 101 -12.75 -17.11 8.29
N ILE A 102 -11.75 -17.41 7.47
CA ILE A 102 -11.07 -16.41 6.65
C ILE A 102 -11.82 -16.14 5.34
N GLY A 103 -11.83 -14.88 4.90
CA GLY A 103 -12.40 -14.47 3.61
C GLY A 103 -13.93 -14.36 3.61
N HIS A 104 -14.53 -14.19 4.79
CA HIS A 104 -15.98 -14.04 4.97
C HIS A 104 -16.37 -12.68 5.56
N GLY A 105 -15.42 -11.77 5.79
CA GLY A 105 -15.67 -10.46 6.40
C GLY A 105 -16.03 -10.54 7.89
N LEU A 106 -15.66 -11.64 8.57
CA LEU A 106 -15.92 -11.84 10.01
C LEU A 106 -14.89 -11.13 10.90
N VAL A 107 -13.78 -10.69 10.31
CA VAL A 107 -12.71 -9.93 10.95
C VAL A 107 -12.47 -8.65 10.15
N ILE A 108 -11.62 -7.76 10.67
CA ILE A 108 -11.19 -6.57 9.93
C ILE A 108 -10.56 -6.98 8.59
N LYS A 109 -10.76 -6.18 7.54
CA LYS A 109 -10.25 -6.48 6.18
C LYS A 109 -8.74 -6.74 6.18
N GLY A 110 -8.02 -6.05 7.06
CA GLY A 110 -6.60 -6.23 7.34
C GLY A 110 -6.19 -7.68 7.56
N TRP A 111 -6.99 -8.39 8.35
CA TRP A 111 -6.74 -9.79 8.67
C TRP A 111 -7.20 -10.71 7.55
N ASP A 112 -8.38 -10.47 6.99
CA ASP A 112 -8.92 -11.31 5.92
C ASP A 112 -7.99 -11.35 4.70
N GLU A 113 -7.49 -10.20 4.25
CA GLU A 113 -6.56 -10.13 3.11
C GLU A 113 -5.12 -10.46 3.52
N GLY A 114 -4.67 -9.98 4.68
CA GLY A 114 -3.30 -10.17 5.14
C GLY A 114 -2.97 -11.63 5.44
N VAL A 115 -3.81 -12.32 6.21
CA VAL A 115 -3.61 -13.73 6.60
C VAL A 115 -3.79 -14.67 5.41
N MET A 116 -4.64 -14.30 4.43
CA MET A 116 -4.80 -15.07 3.20
C MET A 116 -3.52 -15.05 2.35
N GLY A 117 -2.67 -14.04 2.53
CA GLY A 117 -1.33 -13.95 1.93
C GLY A 117 -0.22 -14.67 2.70
N MET A 118 -0.52 -15.31 3.83
CA MET A 118 0.47 -15.98 4.70
C MET A 118 0.47 -17.51 4.52
N GLN A 119 1.43 -18.19 5.11
CA GLN A 119 1.47 -19.66 5.24
C GLN A 119 1.34 -20.09 6.70
N VAL A 120 0.87 -21.32 6.94
CA VAL A 120 0.96 -21.91 8.28
C VAL A 120 2.43 -21.96 8.73
N GLY A 121 2.67 -21.53 9.98
CA GLY A 121 4.00 -21.32 10.58
C GLY A 121 4.62 -19.94 10.33
N GLU A 122 4.05 -19.12 9.43
CA GLU A 122 4.54 -17.78 9.11
C GLU A 122 4.26 -16.81 10.26
N VAL A 123 5.24 -15.94 10.54
CA VAL A 123 5.05 -14.75 11.35
C VAL A 123 5.24 -13.54 10.46
N ALA A 124 4.24 -12.66 10.45
CA ALA A 124 4.31 -11.41 9.71
C ALA A 124 3.77 -10.26 10.56
N ARG A 125 4.29 -9.08 10.28
CA ARG A 125 3.72 -7.82 10.76
C ARG A 125 2.83 -7.25 9.66
N LEU A 126 1.58 -6.97 10.00
CA LEU A 126 0.60 -6.32 9.15
C LEU A 126 0.37 -4.91 9.65
N GLN A 127 0.72 -3.92 8.84
CA GLN A 127 0.35 -2.54 9.07
C GLN A 127 -0.91 -2.22 8.27
N CYS A 128 -1.99 -1.95 8.98
CA CYS A 128 -3.31 -1.70 8.41
C CYS A 128 -3.63 -0.21 8.46
N THR A 129 -4.03 0.36 7.33
CA THR A 129 -4.68 1.67 7.32
C THR A 129 -6.04 1.59 8.03
N PRO A 130 -6.61 2.72 8.50
CA PRO A 130 -7.81 2.69 9.33
C PRO A 130 -9.00 1.97 8.69
N ASP A 131 -9.19 2.09 7.38
CA ASP A 131 -10.24 1.43 6.60
C ASP A 131 -10.06 -0.10 6.46
N TYR A 132 -8.84 -0.58 6.67
CA TYR A 132 -8.50 -2.00 6.82
C TYR A 132 -8.48 -2.46 8.28
N ALA A 133 -8.75 -1.54 9.21
CA ALA A 133 -8.85 -1.77 10.64
C ALA A 133 -10.27 -1.45 11.14
N TYR A 134 -10.42 -0.52 12.09
CA TYR A 134 -11.70 -0.17 12.74
C TYR A 134 -12.35 1.11 12.20
N GLY A 135 -11.78 1.72 11.16
CA GLY A 135 -12.34 2.86 10.45
C GLY A 135 -12.65 4.07 11.34
N ALA A 136 -13.67 4.82 10.95
CA ALA A 136 -14.12 6.02 11.67
C ALA A 136 -14.72 5.73 13.05
N SER A 137 -15.19 4.50 13.29
CA SER A 137 -15.77 4.11 14.58
C SER A 137 -14.70 3.83 15.63
N GLY A 138 -13.51 3.38 15.22
CA GLY A 138 -12.49 2.89 16.15
C GLY A 138 -12.99 1.70 16.97
N PHE A 139 -12.35 1.45 18.10
CA PHE A 139 -12.77 0.45 19.08
C PHE A 139 -12.39 0.91 20.50
N PRO A 140 -13.22 1.79 21.12
CA PRO A 140 -12.89 2.44 22.39
C PRO A 140 -12.60 1.47 23.54
N ALA A 141 -13.24 0.29 23.56
CA ALA A 141 -13.03 -0.73 24.58
C ALA A 141 -11.55 -1.20 24.67
N TRP A 142 -10.79 -1.09 23.58
CA TRP A 142 -9.36 -1.41 23.55
C TRP A 142 -8.47 -0.17 23.42
N GLY A 143 -9.04 1.04 23.56
CA GLY A 143 -8.30 2.29 23.37
C GLY A 143 -7.92 2.54 21.91
N ILE A 144 -8.64 1.97 20.95
CA ILE A 144 -8.45 2.24 19.53
C ILE A 144 -9.35 3.42 19.16
N GLU A 145 -8.76 4.55 18.81
CA GLU A 145 -9.53 5.74 18.44
C GLU A 145 -10.01 5.69 16.99
N ALA A 146 -10.99 6.54 16.68
CA ALA A 146 -11.46 6.77 15.31
C ALA A 146 -10.31 7.08 14.35
N ASN A 147 -10.36 6.46 13.17
CA ASN A 147 -9.40 6.63 12.09
C ASN A 147 -7.94 6.31 12.45
N SER A 148 -7.72 5.41 13.41
CA SER A 148 -6.37 4.99 13.81
C SER A 148 -5.83 3.88 12.91
N PRO A 149 -4.60 4.02 12.37
CA PRO A 149 -3.89 2.88 11.80
C PRO A 149 -3.50 1.91 12.93
N LEU A 150 -3.33 0.64 12.60
CA LEU A 150 -2.94 -0.39 13.56
C LEU A 150 -1.83 -1.28 12.99
N ILE A 151 -1.03 -1.84 13.89
CA ILE A 151 -0.05 -2.87 13.57
C ILE A 151 -0.46 -4.16 14.27
N PHE A 152 -0.39 -5.27 13.54
CA PHE A 152 -0.61 -6.60 14.06
C PHE A 152 0.60 -7.48 13.76
N GLU A 153 1.13 -8.14 14.78
CA GLU A 153 2.08 -9.24 14.58
C GLU A 153 1.32 -10.55 14.70
N ILE A 154 1.21 -11.26 13.57
CA ILE A 154 0.39 -12.46 13.44
C ILE A 154 1.29 -13.65 13.16
N GLU A 155 1.01 -14.75 13.84
CA GLU A 155 1.59 -16.07 13.64
C GLU A 155 0.49 -17.07 13.28
N VAL A 156 0.55 -17.67 12.11
CA VAL A 156 -0.47 -18.64 11.66
C VAL A 156 -0.13 -20.02 12.23
N LEU A 157 -1.00 -20.55 13.08
CA LEU A 157 -0.75 -21.82 13.78
C LEU A 157 -1.31 -23.02 13.03
N SER A 158 -2.53 -22.89 12.50
CA SER A 158 -3.16 -23.97 11.75
C SER A 158 -4.27 -23.46 10.84
N VAL A 159 -4.61 -24.29 9.85
CA VAL A 159 -5.75 -24.09 8.96
C VAL A 159 -6.53 -25.41 8.85
N LYS A 160 -7.86 -25.34 8.82
CA LYS A 160 -8.79 -26.47 8.75
C LYS A 160 -9.93 -26.20 7.79
#